data_AF-A0A9E3A8G6-F1
#
_entry.id   AF-A0A9E3A8G6-F1
#
_cell.length_a   1.000
_cell.length_b   1.000
_cell.length_c   1.000
_cell.angle_alpha   90.00
_cell.angle_beta   90.00
_cell.angle_gamma   90.00
#
_symmetry.space_group_name_H-M   'P 1'
#
loop_
_entity.id
_entity.type
_entity.pdbx_description
1 polymer ?
#
loop_
_entity_poly.entity_id
_entity_poly.type
_entity_poly.pdbx_seq_one_letter_code
_entity_poly.pdbx_strand_id
1 'polypeptide(L)'
;MTERHGRNTEGTPAGAPVPGSRVNHVAIVKLKIDVSGTLGLEVWHNLRQFAEIQSARFGPRFGSSGDCKHPSDSPHPKGEWVGAEIRLATPLLAQYAVSHYLEQDRVLDADVAEI
;
A
#
# COMPACT_ATOMS: atom_id res chain seq x y z
N MET A 1 -36.09 63.53 -29.28
CA MET A 1 -34.77 63.10 -28.79
C MET A 1 -34.97 62.51 -27.40
N THR A 2 -34.58 61.31 -27.00
CA THR A 2 -34.19 60.04 -27.64
C THR A 2 -34.27 59.02 -26.50
N GLU A 3 -34.81 57.85 -26.79
CA GLU A 3 -34.91 56.67 -25.91
C GLU A 3 -33.56 56.12 -25.44
N ARG A 4 -33.60 55.25 -24.39
CA ARG A 4 -32.88 53.95 -24.21
C ARG A 4 -33.05 53.57 -22.72
N HIS A 5 -33.84 52.57 -22.31
CA HIS A 5 -33.75 51.12 -22.55
C HIS A 5 -32.32 50.54 -22.47
N GLY A 6 -32.00 49.98 -21.30
CA GLY A 6 -30.93 48.99 -21.08
C GLY A 6 -31.46 47.95 -20.08
N ARG A 7 -31.93 46.80 -20.57
CA ARG A 7 -31.21 45.51 -20.67
C ARG A 7 -30.94 44.81 -19.33
N ASN A 8 -31.91 43.97 -18.96
CA ASN A 8 -31.80 42.57 -18.54
C ASN A 8 -30.38 41.98 -18.66
N THR A 9 -29.86 41.41 -17.56
CA THR A 9 -29.07 40.17 -17.58
C THR A 9 -29.34 39.38 -16.29
N GLU A 10 -29.95 38.21 -16.46
CA GLU A 10 -29.76 37.05 -15.60
C GLU A 10 -28.26 36.74 -15.48
N GLY A 11 -27.81 36.44 -14.28
CA GLY A 11 -26.51 35.86 -13.97
C GLY A 11 -26.54 35.51 -12.49
N THR A 12 -26.32 34.29 -12.02
CA THR A 12 -25.72 33.08 -12.58
C THR A 12 -26.22 31.95 -11.68
N PRO A 13 -26.45 30.73 -12.21
CA PRO A 13 -27.02 29.64 -11.44
C PRO A 13 -26.07 29.09 -10.38
N ALA A 14 -26.69 28.44 -9.40
CA ALA A 14 -26.19 27.43 -8.47
C ALA A 14 -24.70 27.08 -8.56
N GLY A 15 -24.01 27.18 -7.41
CA GLY A 15 -22.67 26.67 -7.21
C GLY A 15 -22.51 25.28 -7.82
N ALA A 16 -21.67 25.21 -8.85
CA ALA A 16 -21.24 23.94 -9.43
C ALA A 16 -20.64 23.10 -8.30
N PRO A 17 -20.94 21.79 -8.22
CA PRO A 17 -20.20 20.91 -7.33
C PRO A 17 -18.73 20.95 -7.75
N VAL A 18 -17.87 21.31 -6.80
CA VAL A 18 -16.41 21.20 -6.96
C VAL A 18 -16.07 19.76 -7.41
N PRO A 19 -15.41 19.58 -8.56
CA PRO A 19 -15.10 18.25 -9.06
C PRO A 19 -14.05 17.61 -8.15
N GLY A 20 -14.47 16.56 -7.46
CA GLY A 20 -13.62 15.52 -6.93
C GLY A 20 -12.63 15.97 -5.87
N SER A 21 -13.09 16.06 -4.62
CA SER A 21 -12.24 15.66 -3.50
C SER A 21 -11.81 14.21 -3.77
N ARG A 22 -10.69 14.02 -4.46
CA ARG A 22 -10.01 12.73 -4.50
C ARG A 22 -9.66 12.44 -3.06
N VAL A 23 -10.44 11.58 -2.42
CA VAL A 23 -9.93 10.85 -1.28
C VAL A 23 -8.68 10.17 -1.81
N ASN A 24 -7.52 10.61 -1.34
CA ASN A 24 -6.26 9.91 -1.55
C ASN A 24 -6.42 8.58 -0.82
N HIS A 25 -6.99 7.58 -1.51
CA HIS A 25 -7.15 6.25 -0.95
C HIS A 25 -5.75 5.66 -0.86
N VAL A 26 -5.19 5.74 0.35
CA VAL A 26 -3.96 5.04 0.71
C VAL A 26 -4.25 3.56 0.55
N ALA A 27 -3.68 2.93 -0.47
CA ALA A 27 -3.84 1.50 -0.65
C ALA A 27 -2.82 0.75 0.19
N ILE A 28 -3.24 -0.38 0.75
CA ILE A 28 -2.39 -1.22 1.59
C ILE A 28 -2.19 -2.56 0.91
N VAL A 29 -0.93 -2.99 0.77
CA VAL A 29 -0.57 -4.34 0.34
C VAL A 29 -0.05 -5.09 1.55
N LYS A 30 -0.59 -6.28 1.78
CA LYS A 30 -0.10 -7.23 2.79
C LYS A 30 0.72 -8.31 2.11
N LEU A 31 1.90 -8.58 2.65
CA LEU A 31 2.80 -9.61 2.15
C LEU A 31 2.93 -10.73 3.17
N LYS A 32 3.12 -11.96 2.67
CA LYS A 32 3.56 -13.12 3.42
C LYS A 32 4.96 -13.51 2.93
N ILE A 33 5.96 -13.44 3.80
CA ILE A 33 7.37 -13.60 3.40
C ILE A 33 7.96 -14.81 4.12
N ASP A 34 8.58 -15.73 3.37
CA ASP A 34 9.36 -16.84 3.91
C ASP A 34 10.65 -16.32 4.55
N VAL A 35 10.79 -16.52 5.87
CA VAL A 35 11.96 -16.13 6.65
C VAL A 35 12.93 -17.30 6.87
N SER A 36 12.59 -18.50 6.39
CA SER A 36 13.35 -19.73 6.63
C SER A 36 14.84 -19.56 6.34
N GLY A 37 15.67 -19.97 7.31
CA GLY A 37 17.12 -19.95 7.21
C GLY A 37 17.75 -18.55 7.27
N THR A 38 16.99 -17.50 7.54
CA THR A 38 17.50 -16.13 7.72
C THR A 38 17.58 -15.75 9.19
N LEU A 39 18.40 -14.74 9.50
CA LEU A 39 18.52 -14.19 10.85
C LEU A 39 17.69 -12.91 10.99
N GLY A 40 16.79 -12.89 11.97
CA GLY A 40 15.99 -11.72 12.29
C GLY A 40 15.23 -11.16 11.09
N LEU A 41 15.52 -9.91 10.71
CA LEU A 41 14.82 -9.20 9.61
C LEU A 41 15.61 -9.16 8.30
N GLU A 42 16.67 -9.95 8.17
CA GLU A 42 17.56 -9.96 7.00
C GLU A 42 16.78 -10.11 5.68
N VAL A 43 15.79 -11.00 5.65
CA VAL A 43 15.01 -11.24 4.44
C VAL A 43 14.35 -9.96 3.90
N TRP A 44 13.85 -9.10 4.79
CA TRP A 44 13.15 -7.89 4.41
C TRP A 44 14.07 -6.91 3.68
N HIS A 45 15.32 -6.80 4.15
CA HIS A 45 16.32 -5.94 3.54
C HIS A 45 16.83 -6.47 2.19
N ASN A 46 16.75 -7.78 1.97
CA ASN A 46 17.19 -8.43 0.74
C ASN A 46 16.10 -8.50 -0.34
N LEU A 47 14.84 -8.22 -0.02
CA LEU A 47 13.79 -8.08 -1.03
C LEU A 47 14.00 -6.81 -1.86
N ARG A 48 13.75 -6.92 -3.16
CA ARG A 48 13.69 -5.76 -4.06
C ARG A 48 12.46 -4.94 -3.69
N GLN A 49 12.66 -3.78 -3.08
CA GLN A 49 11.58 -2.91 -2.64
C GLN A 49 10.88 -2.24 -3.84
N PHE A 50 9.56 -2.06 -3.74
CA PHE A 50 8.82 -1.32 -4.76
C PHE A 50 9.12 0.19 -4.66
N ALA A 51 9.36 0.85 -5.79
CA ALA A 51 9.91 2.20 -5.78
C ALA A 51 8.95 3.26 -5.22
N GLU A 52 7.64 3.06 -5.37
CA GLU A 52 6.61 4.07 -5.01
C GLU A 52 6.00 3.85 -3.61
N ILE A 53 6.68 3.09 -2.75
CA ILE A 53 6.28 2.88 -1.35
C ILE A 53 6.29 4.20 -0.59
N GLN A 54 5.19 4.52 0.08
CA GLN A 54 5.14 5.65 1.02
C GLN A 54 5.70 5.25 2.40
N SER A 55 5.35 4.04 2.83
CA SER A 55 5.90 3.45 4.06
C SER A 55 5.72 1.94 4.02
N ALA A 56 6.64 1.22 4.64
CA ALA A 56 6.52 -0.22 4.82
C ALA A 56 6.89 -0.61 6.24
N ARG A 57 6.26 -1.67 6.75
CA ARG A 57 6.54 -2.24 8.05
C ARG A 57 6.52 -3.75 7.96
N PHE A 58 7.51 -4.38 8.57
CA PHE A 58 7.68 -5.83 8.59
C PHE A 58 7.70 -6.32 10.04
N GLY A 59 7.09 -7.48 10.28
CA GLY A 59 7.10 -8.11 11.60
C GLY A 59 5.82 -8.89 11.92
N PRO A 60 5.85 -9.68 13.01
CA PRO A 60 4.79 -10.64 13.34
C PRO A 60 3.41 -9.99 13.57
N ARG A 61 3.39 -8.71 13.96
CA ARG A 61 2.14 -7.92 14.08
C ARG A 61 1.36 -7.78 12.75
N PHE A 62 2.00 -8.05 11.62
CA PHE A 62 1.38 -8.03 10.28
C PHE A 62 1.07 -9.45 9.77
N GLY A 63 1.22 -10.47 10.62
CA GLY A 63 1.07 -11.88 10.32
C GLY A 63 2.36 -12.65 10.60
N SER A 64 2.23 -13.88 11.09
CA SER A 64 3.36 -14.81 11.24
C SER A 64 2.90 -16.26 11.31
N SER A 65 3.81 -17.20 11.09
CA SER A 65 3.61 -18.63 11.38
C SER A 65 3.48 -18.97 12.87
N GLY A 66 3.76 -18.02 13.77
CA GLY A 66 3.66 -18.17 15.22
C GLY A 66 4.73 -17.32 15.93
N ASP A 67 4.80 -17.42 17.25
CA ASP A 67 5.88 -16.80 18.03
C ASP A 67 7.22 -17.45 17.69
N CYS A 68 8.28 -16.62 17.56
CA CYS A 68 9.64 -17.12 17.41
C CYS A 68 10.07 -17.81 18.71
N LYS A 69 10.18 -19.15 18.68
CA LYS A 69 10.58 -19.97 19.84
C LYS A 69 12.06 -20.34 19.85
N HIS A 70 12.86 -19.62 19.07
CA HIS A 70 14.30 -19.81 18.95
C HIS A 70 15.05 -18.57 19.44
N PRO A 71 16.34 -18.71 19.79
CA PRO A 71 17.19 -17.57 20.11
C PRO A 71 17.24 -16.54 18.98
N SER A 72 17.42 -15.26 19.33
CA SER A 72 17.46 -14.15 18.36
C SER A 72 18.65 -14.20 17.39
N ASP A 73 19.71 -14.90 17.78
CA ASP A 73 20.92 -15.13 17.01
C ASP A 73 20.90 -16.47 16.25
N SER A 74 19.78 -17.20 16.31
CA SER A 74 19.58 -18.44 15.58
C SER A 74 18.70 -18.24 14.35
N PRO A 75 19.02 -18.87 13.21
CA PRO A 75 18.19 -18.75 12.01
C PRO A 75 16.77 -19.27 12.23
N HIS A 76 15.82 -18.66 11.52
CA HIS A 76 14.44 -19.13 11.51
C HIS A 76 14.35 -20.56 10.96
N PRO A 77 13.61 -21.47 11.63
CA PRO A 77 13.39 -22.82 11.14
C PRO A 77 12.58 -22.84 9.84
N LYS A 78 12.66 -23.98 9.14
CA LYS A 78 11.99 -24.16 7.84
C LYS A 78 10.48 -24.04 7.97
N GLY A 79 9.88 -23.29 7.05
CA GLY A 79 8.43 -23.07 6.96
C GLY A 79 7.94 -21.87 7.77
N GLU A 80 8.83 -21.16 8.48
CA GLU A 80 8.45 -19.91 9.14
C GLU A 80 8.25 -18.78 8.13
N TRP A 81 7.23 -17.97 8.39
CA TRP A 81 6.93 -16.79 7.59
C TRP A 81 6.54 -15.62 8.49
N VAL A 82 6.79 -14.41 8.00
CA VAL A 82 6.44 -13.16 8.68
C VAL A 82 5.80 -12.20 7.68
N GLY A 83 4.84 -11.43 8.16
CA GLY A 83 4.07 -10.49 7.37
C GLY A 83 4.75 -9.13 7.20
N ALA A 84 4.41 -8.45 6.11
CA ALA A 84 4.67 -7.02 5.94
C ALA A 84 3.41 -6.28 5.49
N GLU A 85 3.34 -5.00 5.85
CA GLU A 85 2.36 -4.04 5.37
C GLU A 85 3.09 -2.96 4.58
N ILE A 86 2.60 -2.68 3.37
CA ILE A 86 3.13 -1.65 2.48
C ILE A 86 2.01 -0.67 2.16
N ARG A 87 2.30 0.63 2.31
CA ARG A 87 1.36 1.71 2.03
C ARG A 87 1.75 2.44 0.76
N LEU A 88 0.76 2.64 -0.10
CA LEU A 88 0.91 3.20 -1.44
C LEU A 88 -0.10 4.31 -1.66
N ALA A 89 0.24 5.25 -2.54
CA ALA A 89 -0.57 6.44 -2.78
C ALA A 89 -1.92 6.15 -3.42
N THR A 90 -2.03 5.05 -4.20
CA THR A 90 -3.24 4.73 -4.97
C THR A 90 -3.47 3.21 -5.06
N PRO A 91 -4.72 2.78 -5.29
CA PRO A 91 -5.04 1.37 -5.56
C PRO A 91 -4.34 0.79 -6.79
N LEU A 92 -4.11 1.59 -7.83
CA LEU A 92 -3.41 1.13 -9.03
C LEU A 92 -1.96 0.74 -8.71
N LEU A 93 -1.28 1.55 -7.87
CA LEU A 93 0.07 1.22 -7.39
C LEU A 93 0.08 -0.05 -6.55
N ALA A 94 -0.97 -0.32 -5.76
CA ALA A 94 -1.08 -1.56 -5.01
C ALA A 94 -1.13 -2.81 -5.90
N GLN A 95 -1.84 -2.74 -7.02
CA GLN A 95 -1.86 -3.84 -7.99
C GLN A 95 -0.47 -4.10 -8.58
N TYR A 96 0.27 -3.03 -8.96
CA TYR A 96 1.64 -3.19 -9.45
C TYR A 96 2.59 -3.73 -8.37
N ALA A 97 2.44 -3.27 -7.13
CA ALA A 97 3.24 -3.77 -6.01
C ALA A 97 2.99 -5.26 -5.76
N VAL A 98 1.73 -5.73 -5.83
CA VAL A 98 1.40 -7.16 -5.70
C VAL A 98 2.17 -7.98 -6.74
N SER A 99 2.10 -7.63 -8.02
CA SER A 99 2.85 -8.32 -9.08
C SER A 99 4.36 -8.29 -8.82
N HIS A 100 4.91 -7.12 -8.48
CA HIS A 100 6.34 -6.93 -8.20
C HIS A 100 6.85 -7.80 -7.04
N TYR A 101 6.05 -8.01 -6.00
CA TYR A 101 6.44 -8.85 -4.86
C TYR A 101 6.26 -10.34 -5.16
N LEU A 102 5.20 -10.75 -5.84
CA LEU A 102 4.97 -12.15 -6.20
C LEU A 102 6.04 -12.72 -7.15
N GLU A 103 6.76 -11.88 -7.88
CA GLU A 103 7.91 -12.29 -8.70
C GLU A 103 9.16 -12.66 -7.88
N GLN A 104 9.19 -12.42 -6.57
CA GLN A 104 10.36 -12.66 -5.72
C GLN A 104 10.21 -13.98 -4.97
N ASP A 105 11.23 -14.84 -5.06
CA ASP A 105 11.19 -16.23 -4.56
C ASP A 105 10.75 -16.40 -3.10
N ARG A 106 10.98 -15.39 -2.25
CA ARG A 106 10.66 -15.44 -0.81
C ARG A 106 9.28 -14.89 -0.47
N VAL A 107 8.55 -14.30 -1.42
CA VAL A 107 7.18 -13.83 -1.19
C VAL A 107 6.23 -14.99 -1.47
N LEU A 108 5.58 -15.47 -0.43
CA LEU A 108 4.64 -16.59 -0.47
C LEU A 108 3.25 -16.16 -0.90
N ASP A 109 2.87 -14.92 -0.58
CA ASP A 109 1.57 -14.34 -0.88
C ASP A 109 1.64 -12.81 -0.84
N ALA A 110 0.81 -12.15 -1.65
CA ALA A 110 0.67 -10.70 -1.66
C ALA A 110 -0.76 -10.32 -2.05
N ASP A 111 -1.41 -9.51 -1.22
CA ASP A 111 -2.82 -9.14 -1.41
C ASP A 111 -3.09 -7.67 -1.09
N VAL A 112 -4.09 -7.09 -1.75
CA VAL A 112 -4.52 -5.70 -1.49
C VAL A 112 -5.60 -5.72 -0.41
N ALA A 113 -5.31 -5.10 0.73
CA ALA A 113 -6.29 -4.95 1.80
C ALA A 113 -7.30 -3.84 1.45
N GLU A 114 -8.59 -4.16 1.56
CA GLU A 114 -9.67 -3.16 1.52
C GLU A 114 -9.55 -2.22 2.74
N ILE A 115 -9.68 -0.92 2.49
CA ILE A 115 -9.70 0.17 3.49
C ILE A 115 -11.04 0.88 3.49
#